data_AF-E1LR63-F1
#
_entry.id   AF-E1LR63-F1
#
_cell.length_a   1.000
_cell.length_b   1.000
_cell.length_c   1.000
_cell.angle_alpha   90.00
_cell.angle_beta   90.00
_cell.angle_gamma   90.00
#
_symmetry.space_group_name_H-M   'P 1'
#
loop_
_entity.id
_entity.type
_entity.pdbx_description
1 polymer ?
#
loop_
_entity_poly.entity_id
_entity_poly.type
_entity_poly.pdbx_seq_one_letter_code
_entity_poly.pdbx_strand_id
1 'polypeptide(L)' 'MDAKSEILSLVVSDYYKGPKQDFDPSKPGDIWEFKKSVDGVQFYVKLKIVQVNGQDMLKCLGFHEDDFI' A
#
# COMPACT_ATOMS: atom_id res chain seq x y z
N MET A 1 16.71 0.80 7.70
CA MET A 1 15.59 1.07 6.78
C MET A 1 14.36 0.37 7.33
N ASP A 2 13.20 1.00 7.32
CA ASP A 2 11.97 0.43 7.88
C ASP A 2 10.81 0.54 6.88
N ALA A 3 9.73 -0.20 7.09
CA ALA A 3 8.59 -0.21 6.17
C ALA A 3 7.97 1.19 5.97
N LYS A 4 8.03 2.06 6.99
CA LYS A 4 7.48 3.42 6.91
C LYS A 4 8.27 4.27 5.92
N SER A 5 9.59 4.26 6.02
CA SER A 5 10.47 4.98 5.09
C SER A 5 10.30 4.50 3.65
N GLU A 6 10.13 3.19 3.45
CA GLU A 6 9.88 2.61 2.12
C GLU A 6 8.51 2.99 1.52
N ILE A 7 7.47 3.08 2.36
CA ILE A 7 6.15 3.55 1.94
C ILE A 7 6.19 5.03 1.55
N LEU A 8 6.90 5.86 2.32
CA LEU A 8 7.02 7.30 2.04
C LEU A 8 7.87 7.59 0.80
N SER A 9 8.70 6.65 0.36
CA SER A 9 9.54 6.76 -0.84
C SER A 9 8.90 6.11 -2.07
N LEU A 10 7.65 5.64 -1.99
CA LEU A 10 6.94 5.10 -3.16
C LEU A 10 6.84 6.13 -4.27
N VAL A 11 7.13 5.71 -5.49
CA VAL A 11 7.02 6.52 -6.70
C VAL A 11 5.98 5.92 -7.66
N VAL A 12 5.61 6.68 -8.70
CA VAL A 12 4.60 6.23 -9.68
C VAL A 12 5.00 4.93 -10.40
N SER A 13 6.31 4.66 -10.57
CA SER A 13 6.77 3.40 -11.17
C SER A 13 6.63 2.19 -10.25
N ASP A 14 6.45 2.40 -8.94
CA ASP A 14 6.18 1.32 -7.99
C ASP A 14 4.70 0.89 -8.02
N TYR A 15 3.83 1.65 -8.70
CA TYR A 15 2.41 1.34 -8.80
C TYR A 15 2.18 0.05 -9.60
N TYR A 16 1.40 -0.87 -9.04
CA TYR A 16 1.11 -2.15 -9.68
C TYR A 16 -0.35 -2.24 -10.14
N LYS A 17 -1.31 -2.04 -9.24
CA LYS A 17 -2.75 -2.15 -9.55
C LYS A 17 -3.63 -1.39 -8.56
N GLY A 18 -4.83 -1.07 -9.01
CA GLY A 18 -5.86 -0.37 -8.23
C GLY A 18 -6.33 0.94 -8.88
N PRO A 19 -6.97 1.84 -8.12
CA PRO A 19 -7.68 1.51 -6.88
C PRO A 19 -8.63 0.32 -7.07
N LYS A 20 -8.72 -0.54 -6.05
CA LYS A 20 -9.74 -1.58 -5.97
C LYS A 20 -10.66 -1.29 -4.81
N GLN A 21 -11.96 -1.48 -5.01
CA GLN A 21 -12.92 -1.40 -3.93
C GLN A 21 -12.51 -2.34 -2.79
N ASP A 22 -12.48 -1.82 -1.57
CA ASP A 22 -12.46 -2.65 -0.38
C ASP A 22 -13.85 -3.25 -0.18
N PHE A 23 -13.95 -4.58 -0.29
CA PHE A 23 -15.23 -5.29 -0.18
C PHE A 23 -15.65 -5.54 1.28
N ASP A 24 -14.83 -5.14 2.26
CA ASP A 24 -15.25 -5.10 3.67
C ASP A 24 -16.24 -3.94 3.87
N PRO A 25 -17.53 -4.22 4.15
CA PRO A 25 -18.54 -3.17 4.27
C PRO A 25 -18.28 -2.21 5.44
N SER A 26 -17.50 -2.63 6.43
CA SER A 26 -17.12 -1.80 7.58
C SER A 26 -15.96 -0.84 7.27
N LYS A 27 -15.31 -1.01 6.11
CA LYS A 27 -14.15 -0.24 5.68
C LYS A 27 -14.40 0.29 4.27
N PRO A 28 -15.20 1.35 4.10
CA PRO A 28 -15.39 1.97 2.79
C PRO A 28 -14.08 2.54 2.23
N GLY A 29 -14.04 2.75 0.91
CA GLY A 29 -12.89 3.29 0.19
C GLY A 29 -12.10 2.24 -0.58
N ASP A 30 -11.00 2.68 -1.17
CA ASP A 30 -10.24 1.88 -2.13
C ASP A 30 -8.86 1.44 -1.59
N ILE A 31 -8.33 0.39 -2.19
CA ILE A 31 -7.01 -0.18 -1.91
C ILE A 31 -6.13 0.00 -3.15
N TRP A 32 -4.93 0.50 -2.94
CA TRP A 32 -3.87 0.59 -3.94
C TRP A 32 -2.80 -0.44 -3.63
N GLU A 33 -2.28 -1.08 -4.67
CA GLU A 33 -1.30 -2.14 -4.55
C GLU A 33 -0.04 -1.72 -5.34
N PHE A 34 1.12 -1.79 -4.69
CA PHE A 34 2.42 -1.40 -5.21
C PHE A 34 3.39 -2.57 -5.15
N LYS A 35 4.39 -2.53 -6.02
CA LYS A 35 5.56 -3.41 -6.03
C LYS A 35 6.81 -2.54 -5.90
N LYS A 36 7.57 -2.67 -4.81
CA LYS A 36 8.80 -1.90 -4.55
C LYS A 36 10.02 -2.82 -4.42
N SER A 37 11.12 -2.50 -5.09
CA SER A 37 12.39 -3.20 -4.86
C SER A 37 13.12 -2.58 -3.66
N VAL A 38 13.44 -3.40 -2.67
CA VAL A 38 14.16 -3.01 -1.44
C VAL A 38 15.35 -3.96 -1.31
N ASP A 39 16.57 -3.42 -1.41
CA ASP A 39 17.82 -4.20 -1.38
C ASP A 39 17.83 -5.43 -2.31
N GLY A 40 17.22 -5.29 -3.49
CA GLY A 40 17.13 -6.36 -4.51
C GLY A 40 16.00 -7.37 -4.27
N VAL A 41 15.26 -7.27 -3.17
CA VAL A 41 14.06 -8.07 -2.89
C VAL A 41 12.82 -7.31 -3.32
N GLN A 42 11.92 -7.97 -4.05
CA GLN A 42 10.65 -7.38 -4.46
C GLN A 42 9.65 -7.47 -3.30
N PHE A 43 9.12 -6.33 -2.88
CA PHE A 43 8.06 -6.25 -1.87
C PHE A 43 6.73 -5.88 -2.50
N TYR A 44 5.68 -6.45 -1.93
CA TYR A 44 4.29 -6.14 -2.20
C TYR A 44 3.71 -5.26 -1.10
N VAL A 45 3.13 -4.13 -1.48
CA VAL A 45 2.61 -3.13 -0.54
C VAL A 45 1.15 -2.82 -0.84
N LYS A 46 0.28 -2.90 0.17
CA LYS A 46 -1.16 -2.55 0.08
C LYS A 46 -1.46 -1.34 0.94
N LEU A 47 -1.97 -0.28 0.33
CA LEU A 47 -2.26 0.99 0.99
C LEU A 47 -3.72 1.38 0.83
N LYS A 48 -4.23 2.10 1.82
CA LYS A 48 -5.58 2.67 1.82
C LYS A 48 -5.60 4.02 2.51
N ILE A 49 -6.30 4.99 1.92
CA ILE A 49 -6.59 6.27 2.60
C ILE A 49 -7.92 6.11 3.33
N VAL A 50 -7.94 6.48 4.61
CA VAL A 50 -9.15 6.49 5.44
C VAL A 50 -9.31 7.85 6.11
N GLN A 51 -10.56 8.25 6.35
CA GLN A 51 -10.89 9.44 7.13
C GLN A 51 -10.99 9.07 8.62
N VAL A 52 -10.20 9.75 9.46
CA VAL A 52 -10.24 9.63 10.92
C VAL A 52 -10.35 11.03 11.50
N ASN A 53 -11.45 11.31 12.21
CA ASN A 53 -11.72 12.63 12.80
C ASN A 53 -11.62 13.80 11.79
N GLY A 54 -12.07 13.58 10.54
CA GLY A 54 -12.03 14.59 9.48
C GLY A 54 -10.65 14.79 8.83
N GLN A 55 -9.68 13.91 9.12
CA GLN A 55 -8.36 13.94 8.50
C GLN A 55 -8.10 12.67 7.68
N ASP A 56 -7.46 12.83 6.53
CA ASP A 56 -6.95 11.71 5.75
C ASP A 56 -5.76 11.06 6.46
N MET A 57 -5.85 9.75 6.65
CA MET A 57 -4.77 8.92 7.16
C MET A 57 -4.47 7.79 6.18
N LEU A 58 -3.18 7.60 5.89
CA LEU A 58 -2.72 6.42 5.16
C LEU A 58 -2.62 5.23 6.10
N LYS A 59 -3.33 4.14 5.78
CA LYS A 59 -3.19 2.84 6.41
C LYS A 59 -2.40 1.89 5.51
N CYS A 60 -1.38 1.27 6.08
CA CYS A 60 -0.72 0.11 5.49
C CYS A 60 -1.52 -1.15 5.85
N LEU A 61 -2.07 -1.82 4.83
CA LEU A 61 -2.82 -3.07 4.98
C LEU A 61 -1.93 -4.31 4.80
N GLY A 62 -0.76 -4.14 4.19
CA GLY A 62 0.22 -5.20 4.03
C GLY A 62 1.52 -4.65 3.46
N PHE A 63 2.63 -5.16 3.97
CA PHE A 63 3.99 -4.92 3.49
C PHE A 63 4.76 -6.22 3.71
N HIS A 64 4.99 -6.98 2.64
CA HIS A 64 5.64 -8.29 2.70
C HIS A 64 6.40 -8.55 1.40
N GLU A 65 7.32 -9.51 1.42
CA GLU A 65 7.99 -9.98 0.19
C GLU A 65 6.95 -10.46 -0.82
N ASP A 66 7.21 -10.20 -2.10
CA ASP A 66 6.33 -10.58 -3.19
C ASP A 66 6.58 -12.05 -3.56
N ASP A 67 5.82 -12.95 -2.94
CA ASP A 67 5.94 -14.41 -3.16
C ASP A 67 5.52 -14.85 -4.57
N PHE A 68 5.00 -13.95 -5.41
CA PHE A 68 4.53 -14.24 -6.77
C PHE A 68 5.38 -13.50 -7.82
N ILE A 69 6.40 -14.21 -8.33
CA ILE A 69 7.23 -13.82 -9.49
C ILE A 69 6.43 -13.98 -10.79
#